data_AF-A0A2V5P291-F1
#
_entry.id   AF-A0A2V5P291-F1
#
_cell.length_a   1.000
_cell.length_b   1.000
_cell.length_c   1.000
_cell.angle_alpha   90.00
_cell.angle_beta   90.00
_cell.angle_gamma   90.00
#
_symmetry.space_group_name_H-M   'P 1'
#
loop_
_entity.id
_entity.type
_entity.pdbx_description
1 polymer ?
#
loop_
_entity_poly.entity_id
_entity_poly.type
_entity_poly.pdbx_seq_one_letter_code
_entity_poly.pdbx_strand_id
1 'polypeptide(L)'
;MSSPSRAPRRGRLSPGAGPTLNRRAFTLIELLVVIAIIAILAALLLPALAKAKCKGTGISCLSNTKQLTFAWHMYCSDSSERVPNNYGVQETLDAIDMDNWVNNVMTWGASGSTADRSNTNLDWVAKGVLGRYTATTIGVYKCPADRYLSPAQANAGFPQRVRSLSMNSIFGRFRSIPADDPTAGGRNWGFQQYMQYLKQTQVPKPAKTWLFLDEHPDSINDGYFINNPGASNWQDVPASYHCGACGFSFADGHSEIKMWKSRTSKYPVRLSGLINMTFDAAGRNDFAWYLERTGYVEYRTGKPAFNY
;
A
#
# COMPACT_ATOMS: atom_id res chain seq x y z
N MET A 1 10.33 108.09 -25.79
CA MET A 1 9.79 107.14 -26.78
C MET A 1 10.69 105.93 -26.82
N SER A 2 10.07 104.77 -26.63
CA SER A 2 10.60 103.48 -26.21
C SER A 2 11.05 102.62 -27.39
N SER A 3 12.09 101.81 -27.21
CA SER A 3 12.41 100.67 -28.09
C SER A 3 12.87 99.50 -27.23
N PRO A 4 12.17 98.36 -27.23
CA PRO A 4 12.61 97.17 -26.52
C PRO A 4 13.28 96.14 -27.45
N SER A 5 14.37 95.60 -26.89
CA SER A 5 15.03 94.30 -27.06
C SER A 5 14.23 93.18 -27.77
N ARG A 6 14.92 92.44 -28.65
CA ARG A 6 14.44 91.19 -29.28
C ARG A 6 15.38 90.03 -28.90
N ALA A 7 14.87 89.08 -28.12
CA ALA A 7 15.56 87.83 -27.76
C ALA A 7 15.47 86.77 -28.88
N PRO A 8 16.42 85.82 -28.98
CA PRO A 8 16.41 84.79 -30.01
C PRO A 8 15.45 83.62 -29.68
N ARG A 9 14.80 83.08 -30.72
CA ARG A 9 13.85 81.96 -30.63
C ARG A 9 14.58 80.64 -30.37
N ARG A 10 14.18 79.90 -29.34
CA ARG A 10 14.58 78.49 -29.10
C ARG A 10 13.97 77.59 -30.19
N GLY A 11 14.83 76.86 -30.90
CA GLY A 11 14.42 75.78 -31.80
C GLY A 11 13.81 74.62 -31.02
N ARG A 12 12.65 74.15 -31.47
CA ARG A 12 11.95 72.98 -30.92
C ARG A 12 12.52 71.73 -31.59
N LEU A 13 13.24 70.90 -30.84
CA LEU A 13 13.66 69.57 -31.31
C LEU A 13 12.42 68.66 -31.39
N SER A 14 12.16 68.12 -32.58
CA SER A 14 11.13 67.09 -32.80
C SER A 14 11.52 65.79 -32.10
N PRO A 15 10.58 65.05 -31.47
CA PRO A 15 10.87 63.72 -30.95
C PRO A 15 11.08 62.77 -32.13
N GLY A 16 12.26 62.15 -32.21
CA GLY A 16 12.54 61.06 -33.14
C GLY A 16 11.65 59.86 -32.82
N ALA A 17 10.92 59.37 -33.82
CA ALA A 17 10.17 58.13 -33.73
C ALA A 17 11.14 56.95 -33.52
N GLY A 18 11.10 56.33 -32.34
CA GLY A 18 11.79 55.07 -32.10
C GLY A 18 11.21 53.96 -32.99
N PRO A 19 11.98 52.92 -33.34
CA PRO A 19 11.49 51.82 -34.15
C PRO A 19 10.31 51.15 -33.44
N THR A 20 9.14 51.19 -34.08
CA THR A 20 7.95 50.47 -33.62
C THR A 20 8.24 48.98 -33.72
N LEU A 21 8.51 48.33 -32.58
CA LEU A 21 8.54 46.87 -32.50
C LEU A 21 7.15 46.37 -32.92
N ASN A 22 7.07 45.87 -34.15
CA ASN A 22 5.86 45.38 -34.76
C ASN A 22 5.43 44.12 -33.98
N ARG A 23 4.60 44.30 -32.94
CA ARG A 23 4.05 43.19 -32.16
C ARG A 23 3.11 42.42 -33.08
N ARG A 24 3.62 41.31 -33.64
CA ARG A 24 2.79 40.32 -34.34
C ARG A 24 1.77 39.78 -33.33
N ALA A 25 0.51 40.13 -33.50
CA ALA A 25 -0.58 39.53 -32.75
C ALA A 25 -0.84 38.12 -33.31
N PHE A 26 -0.97 37.14 -32.41
CA PHE A 26 -1.36 35.78 -32.79
C PHE A 26 -2.76 35.80 -33.40
N THR A 27 -2.94 35.15 -34.54
CA THR A 27 -4.27 34.93 -35.12
C THR A 27 -4.99 33.82 -34.34
N LEU A 28 -6.32 33.85 -34.37
CA LEU A 28 -7.15 32.80 -33.78
C LEU A 28 -6.79 31.42 -34.33
N ILE A 29 -6.52 31.33 -35.65
CA ILE A 29 -6.19 30.07 -36.33
C ILE A 29 -4.85 29.52 -35.82
N GLU A 30 -3.82 30.36 -35.69
CA GLU A 30 -2.51 29.92 -35.18
C GLU A 30 -2.61 29.36 -33.75
N LEU A 31 -3.41 30.01 -32.89
CA LEU A 31 -3.65 29.50 -31.54
C LEU A 31 -4.40 28.17 -31.56
N LEU A 32 -5.44 28.04 -32.40
CA LEU A 32 -6.23 26.81 -32.52
C LEU A 32 -5.40 25.62 -33.01
N VAL A 33 -4.49 25.82 -33.97
CA VAL A 33 -3.60 24.76 -34.45
C VAL A 33 -2.64 24.30 -33.35
N VAL A 34 -2.09 25.23 -32.56
CA VAL A 34 -1.16 24.89 -31.47
C VAL A 34 -1.87 24.06 -30.38
N ILE A 35 -3.06 24.47 -29.94
CA ILE A 35 -3.80 23.69 -28.95
C ILE A 35 -4.21 22.32 -29.50
N ALA A 36 -4.52 22.21 -30.80
CA ALA A 36 -4.85 20.95 -31.45
C ALA A 36 -3.64 19.99 -31.45
N ILE A 37 -2.45 20.49 -31.77
CA ILE A 37 -1.21 19.71 -31.73
C ILE A 37 -0.91 19.25 -30.29
N ILE A 38 -1.00 20.15 -29.30
CA ILE A 38 -0.80 19.80 -27.88
C ILE A 38 -1.81 18.73 -27.43
N ALA A 39 -3.08 18.87 -27.83
CA ALA A 39 -4.12 17.90 -27.50
C ALA A 39 -3.84 16.50 -28.08
N ILE A 40 -3.39 16.42 -29.34
CA ILE A 40 -3.01 15.15 -29.98
C ILE A 40 -1.80 14.52 -29.25
N LEU A 41 -0.76 15.30 -28.99
CA LEU A 41 0.43 14.82 -28.28
C LEU A 41 0.08 14.34 -26.87
N ALA A 42 -0.74 15.10 -26.13
CA ALA A 42 -1.20 14.71 -24.80
C ALA A 42 -2.04 13.42 -24.85
N ALA A 43 -2.95 13.27 -25.82
CA ALA A 43 -3.78 12.08 -25.98
C ALA A 43 -2.93 10.80 -26.20
N LEU A 44 -1.79 10.91 -26.89
CA LEU A 44 -0.86 9.78 -27.08
C LEU A 44 0.04 9.53 -25.85
N LEU A 45 0.42 10.58 -25.13
CA LEU A 45 1.34 10.47 -23.98
C LEU A 45 0.64 10.04 -22.68
N LEU A 46 -0.59 10.49 -22.43
CA LEU A 46 -1.31 10.23 -21.17
C LEU A 46 -1.49 8.73 -20.86
N PRO A 47 -1.87 7.86 -21.80
CA PRO A 47 -1.98 6.42 -21.54
C PRO A 47 -0.64 5.77 -21.20
N ALA A 48 0.45 6.20 -21.87
CA ALA A 48 1.79 5.70 -21.61
C ALA A 48 2.31 6.15 -20.24
N LEU A 49 2.12 7.42 -19.90
CA LEU A 49 2.51 7.99 -18.61
C LEU A 49 1.73 7.36 -17.45
N ALA A 50 0.43 7.12 -17.61
CA ALA A 50 -0.38 6.44 -16.60
C ALA A 50 0.14 5.01 -16.32
N LYS A 51 0.47 4.25 -17.37
CA LYS A 51 1.08 2.91 -17.24
C LYS A 51 2.47 2.98 -16.59
N ALA A 52 3.30 3.94 -16.98
CA ALA A 52 4.64 4.13 -16.42
C ALA A 52 4.58 4.47 -14.92
N LYS A 53 3.74 5.43 -14.53
CA LYS A 53 3.52 5.80 -13.12
C LYS A 53 3.04 4.60 -12.31
N CYS A 54 2.10 3.84 -12.86
CA CYS A 54 1.57 2.64 -12.22
C CYS A 54 2.66 1.60 -11.95
N LYS A 55 3.49 1.28 -12.96
CA LYS A 55 4.64 0.38 -12.79
C LYS A 55 5.66 0.93 -11.79
N GLY A 56 5.94 2.24 -11.83
CA GLY A 56 6.83 2.90 -10.88
C GLY A 56 6.38 2.73 -9.43
N THR A 57 5.08 2.94 -9.16
CA THR A 57 4.53 2.69 -7.81
C THR A 57 4.63 1.22 -7.39
N GLY A 58 4.47 0.28 -8.34
CA GLY A 58 4.65 -1.15 -8.08
C GLY A 58 6.07 -1.52 -7.70
N ILE A 59 7.07 -0.92 -8.38
CA ILE A 59 8.48 -1.12 -8.05
C ILE A 59 8.80 -0.60 -6.64
N SER A 60 8.27 0.57 -6.28
CA SER A 60 8.42 1.09 -4.91
C SER A 60 7.77 0.18 -3.88
N CYS A 61 6.58 -0.38 -4.15
CA CYS A 61 5.96 -1.35 -3.26
C CYS A 61 6.83 -2.60 -3.08
N LEU A 62 7.34 -3.18 -4.17
CA LEU A 62 8.25 -4.32 -4.12
C LEU A 62 9.53 -4.03 -3.32
N SER A 63 10.06 -2.80 -3.40
CA SER A 63 11.21 -2.39 -2.59
C SER A 63 10.85 -2.35 -1.10
N ASN A 64 9.68 -1.82 -0.76
CA ASN A 64 9.18 -1.77 0.62
C ASN A 64 8.98 -3.17 1.20
N THR A 65 8.31 -4.07 0.47
CA THR A 65 8.06 -5.44 0.94
C THR A 65 9.37 -6.24 1.09
N LYS A 66 10.34 -6.06 0.19
CA LYS A 66 11.67 -6.67 0.34
C LYS A 66 12.39 -6.18 1.59
N GLN A 67 12.40 -4.87 1.85
CA GLN A 67 13.01 -4.30 3.05
C GLN A 67 12.35 -4.83 4.32
N LEU A 68 11.02 -4.91 4.34
CA LEU A 68 10.26 -5.46 5.46
C LEU A 68 10.52 -6.97 5.66
N THR A 69 10.64 -7.74 4.57
CA THR A 69 11.02 -9.16 4.65
C THR A 69 12.45 -9.37 5.12
N PHE A 70 13.40 -8.51 4.74
CA PHE A 70 14.74 -8.56 5.33
C PHE A 70 14.70 -8.26 6.83
N ALA A 71 13.90 -7.28 7.26
CA ALA A 71 13.70 -7.02 8.67
C ALA A 71 13.11 -8.24 9.43
N TRP A 72 12.18 -8.96 8.79
CA TRP A 72 11.64 -10.20 9.33
C TRP A 72 12.70 -11.30 9.50
N HIS A 73 13.59 -11.49 8.51
CA HIS A 73 14.69 -12.45 8.63
C HIS A 73 15.70 -12.08 9.71
N MET A 74 16.04 -10.79 9.83
CA MET A 74 16.95 -10.32 10.89
C MET A 74 16.33 -10.57 12.28
N TYR A 75 15.03 -10.30 12.45
CA TYR A 75 14.31 -10.67 13.67
C TYR A 75 14.39 -12.17 13.96
N CYS A 76 14.13 -13.02 12.96
CA CYS A 76 14.14 -14.47 13.13
C CYS A 76 15.53 -14.97 13.57
N SER A 77 16.59 -14.44 12.95
CA SER A 77 17.97 -14.76 13.30
C SER A 77 18.28 -14.43 14.77
N ASP A 78 17.87 -13.25 15.24
CA ASP A 78 18.12 -12.81 16.62
C ASP A 78 17.19 -13.49 17.65
N SER A 79 16.09 -14.08 17.19
CA SER A 79 15.03 -14.64 18.04
C SER A 79 15.02 -16.17 18.06
N SER A 80 16.18 -16.81 17.87
CA SER A 80 16.31 -18.27 17.83
C SER A 80 15.37 -18.93 16.81
N GLU A 81 15.36 -18.37 15.60
CA GLU A 81 14.52 -18.76 14.46
C GLU A 81 13.04 -18.47 14.63
N ARG A 82 12.60 -17.90 15.77
CA ARG A 82 11.18 -17.58 15.99
C ARG A 82 10.74 -16.47 15.05
N VAL A 83 9.57 -16.64 14.45
CA VAL A 83 8.94 -15.59 13.66
C VAL A 83 8.24 -14.58 14.59
N PRO A 84 8.07 -13.31 14.18
CA PRO A 84 7.26 -12.34 14.90
C PRO A 84 5.84 -12.86 15.12
N ASN A 85 5.17 -12.41 16.18
CA ASN A 85 3.73 -12.68 16.29
C ASN A 85 2.94 -11.86 15.26
N ASN A 86 1.70 -12.29 15.04
CA ASN A 86 0.76 -11.67 14.12
C ASN A 86 -0.59 -11.55 14.82
N TYR A 87 -0.72 -10.53 15.66
CA TYR A 87 -1.88 -10.42 16.54
C TYR A 87 -3.13 -9.91 15.84
N GLY A 88 -4.28 -10.37 16.32
CA GLY A 88 -5.59 -9.83 15.95
C GLY A 88 -5.81 -8.40 16.47
N VAL A 89 -6.94 -7.79 16.10
CA VAL A 89 -7.30 -6.42 16.49
C VAL A 89 -7.23 -6.19 18.00
N GLN A 90 -7.92 -7.03 18.79
CA GLN A 90 -8.04 -6.82 20.23
C GLN A 90 -6.68 -6.94 20.91
N GLU A 91 -5.93 -7.98 20.56
CA GLU A 91 -4.60 -8.21 21.09
C GLU A 91 -3.62 -7.11 20.69
N THR A 92 -3.69 -6.60 19.45
CA THR A 92 -2.86 -5.46 19.02
C THR A 92 -3.17 -4.19 19.83
N LEU A 93 -4.44 -3.95 20.15
CA LEU A 93 -4.87 -2.79 20.94
C LEU A 93 -4.51 -2.90 22.42
N ASP A 94 -4.60 -4.10 22.99
CA ASP A 94 -4.25 -4.37 24.38
C ASP A 94 -2.74 -4.38 24.61
N ALA A 95 -1.97 -4.61 23.55
CA ALA A 95 -0.56 -4.99 23.63
C ALA A 95 0.38 -4.12 22.78
N ILE A 96 0.24 -2.79 22.88
CA ILE A 96 1.05 -1.82 22.13
C ILE A 96 2.57 -1.97 22.35
N ASP A 97 3.00 -2.69 23.40
CA ASP A 97 4.41 -2.98 23.74
C ASP A 97 4.78 -4.50 23.71
N MET A 98 4.05 -5.35 22.98
CA MET A 98 4.38 -6.80 22.87
C MET A 98 5.15 -7.20 21.59
N ASP A 99 5.57 -8.47 21.56
CA ASP A 99 6.31 -9.14 20.47
C ASP A 99 5.50 -9.32 19.16
N ASN A 100 4.73 -8.34 18.71
CA ASN A 100 3.98 -8.37 17.45
C ASN A 100 4.80 -7.74 16.31
N TRP A 101 4.59 -8.17 15.06
CA TRP A 101 5.35 -7.64 13.92
C TRP A 101 5.13 -6.14 13.70
N VAL A 102 3.92 -5.66 14.00
CA VAL A 102 3.54 -4.24 13.98
C VAL A 102 2.43 -3.95 14.99
N ASN A 103 2.54 -2.86 15.77
CA ASN A 103 1.61 -2.62 16.89
C ASN A 103 0.51 -1.61 16.54
N ASN A 104 -0.06 -1.70 15.33
CA ASN A 104 -1.13 -0.80 14.90
C ASN A 104 -2.27 -1.50 14.16
N VAL A 105 -3.49 -1.07 14.45
CA VAL A 105 -4.70 -1.44 13.70
C VAL A 105 -5.11 -0.30 12.76
N MET A 106 -5.85 -0.61 11.70
CA MET A 106 -6.39 0.35 10.74
C MET A 106 -7.91 0.44 10.90
N THR A 107 -8.42 1.67 10.86
CA THR A 107 -9.87 1.94 10.89
C THR A 107 -10.19 3.05 9.90
N TRP A 108 -11.49 3.33 9.71
CA TRP A 108 -11.96 4.54 9.05
C TRP A 108 -12.33 5.66 10.02
N GLY A 109 -12.20 5.42 11.32
CA GLY A 109 -12.55 6.38 12.37
C GLY A 109 -11.45 7.42 12.62
N ALA A 110 -11.85 8.47 13.32
CA ALA A 110 -10.99 9.55 13.79
C ALA A 110 -11.45 10.10 15.17
N SER A 111 -12.10 9.25 15.98
CA SER A 111 -12.72 9.62 17.26
C SER A 111 -11.72 9.85 18.41
N GLY A 112 -10.44 9.55 18.20
CA GLY A 112 -9.41 9.60 19.25
C GLY A 112 -9.31 8.31 20.08
N SER A 113 -10.14 7.30 19.80
CA SER A 113 -9.96 5.95 20.36
C SER A 113 -8.56 5.40 20.06
N THR A 114 -8.09 4.42 20.84
CA THR A 114 -6.80 3.76 20.56
C THR A 114 -6.74 3.19 19.14
N ALA A 115 -7.83 2.59 18.66
CA ALA A 115 -7.92 2.11 17.28
C ALA A 115 -7.79 3.26 16.27
N ASP A 116 -8.46 4.38 16.46
CA ASP A 116 -8.41 5.49 15.50
C ASP A 116 -7.07 6.23 15.51
N ARG A 117 -6.41 6.32 16.67
CA ARG A 117 -5.05 6.85 16.80
C ARG A 117 -4.02 5.97 16.08
N SER A 118 -4.27 4.67 15.96
CA SER A 118 -3.38 3.72 15.27
C SER A 118 -3.20 4.05 13.78
N ASN A 119 -4.15 4.75 13.17
CA ASN A 119 -4.08 5.16 11.76
C ASN A 119 -2.87 6.04 11.45
N THR A 120 -2.44 6.89 12.38
CA THR A 120 -1.39 7.90 12.15
C THR A 120 -0.21 7.77 13.12
N ASN A 121 -0.28 6.87 14.10
CA ASN A 121 0.75 6.75 15.13
C ASN A 121 1.99 5.99 14.62
N LEU A 122 3.03 6.75 14.29
CA LEU A 122 4.31 6.23 13.82
C LEU A 122 5.11 5.51 14.92
N ASP A 123 4.98 5.94 16.17
CA ASP A 123 5.69 5.34 17.32
C ASP A 123 5.23 3.90 17.55
N TRP A 124 3.92 3.63 17.41
CA TRP A 124 3.39 2.27 17.55
C TRP A 124 3.86 1.33 16.44
N VAL A 125 4.00 1.84 15.21
CA VAL A 125 4.62 1.06 14.13
C VAL A 125 6.11 0.81 14.41
N ALA A 126 6.83 1.84 14.88
CA ALA A 126 8.25 1.75 15.22
C ALA A 126 8.55 0.79 16.38
N LYS A 127 7.61 0.64 17.32
CA LYS A 127 7.71 -0.25 18.49
C LYS A 127 7.35 -1.70 18.19
N GLY A 128 6.71 -2.00 17.06
CA GLY A 128 6.59 -3.38 16.58
C GLY A 128 7.98 -4.00 16.42
N VAL A 129 8.11 -5.31 16.59
CA VAL A 129 9.43 -5.95 16.68
C VAL A 129 10.28 -5.78 15.41
N LEU A 130 9.64 -5.55 14.25
CA LEU A 130 10.33 -5.27 12.99
C LEU A 130 10.82 -3.81 12.87
N GLY A 131 10.32 -2.89 13.71
CA GLY A 131 10.66 -1.47 13.65
C GLY A 131 12.15 -1.20 13.89
N ARG A 132 12.78 -1.94 14.82
CA ARG A 132 14.24 -1.86 15.06
C ARG A 132 15.07 -2.28 13.85
N TYR A 133 14.56 -3.23 13.07
CA TYR A 133 15.23 -3.83 11.91
C TYR A 133 15.01 -3.05 10.62
N THR A 134 14.00 -2.20 10.57
CA THR A 134 13.77 -1.25 9.48
C THR A 134 14.43 0.11 9.74
N ALA A 135 15.26 0.20 10.79
CA ALA A 135 15.82 1.46 11.30
C ALA A 135 14.72 2.53 11.51
N THR A 136 13.53 2.11 11.95
CA THR A 136 12.33 2.95 12.12
C THR A 136 11.84 3.64 10.83
N THR A 137 12.18 3.09 9.66
CA THR A 137 11.71 3.58 8.36
C THR A 137 10.26 3.14 8.13
N ILE A 138 9.29 3.88 8.68
CA ILE A 138 7.86 3.51 8.67
C ILE A 138 7.27 3.39 7.25
N GLY A 139 7.84 4.08 6.26
CA GLY A 139 7.39 4.02 4.87
C GLY A 139 7.38 2.61 4.27
N VAL A 140 8.14 1.66 4.82
CA VAL A 140 8.19 0.27 4.31
C VAL A 140 6.94 -0.55 4.67
N TYR A 141 6.12 -0.11 5.62
CA TYR A 141 4.89 -0.79 6.05
C TYR A 141 3.68 -0.47 5.15
N LYS A 142 3.89 0.33 4.11
CA LYS A 142 2.82 0.86 3.27
C LYS A 142 3.21 0.90 1.79
N CYS A 143 2.23 0.61 0.96
CA CYS A 143 2.29 0.84 -0.47
C CYS A 143 2.04 2.31 -0.81
N PRO A 144 2.89 2.95 -1.63
CA PRO A 144 2.68 4.33 -2.08
C PRO A 144 1.39 4.57 -2.91
N ALA A 145 0.70 3.50 -3.33
CA ALA A 145 -0.57 3.57 -4.01
C ALA A 145 -1.77 3.67 -3.05
N ASP A 146 -1.63 3.27 -1.78
CA ASP A 146 -2.67 3.48 -0.76
C ASP A 146 -2.64 4.94 -0.29
N ARG A 147 -3.61 5.73 -0.76
CA ARG A 147 -3.71 7.16 -0.46
C ARG A 147 -5.08 7.54 0.11
N TYR A 148 -5.77 6.55 0.68
CA TYR A 148 -7.16 6.70 1.08
C TYR A 148 -7.28 7.21 2.51
N LEU A 149 -8.19 8.17 2.68
CA LEU A 149 -8.64 8.73 3.95
C LEU A 149 -10.17 8.79 3.92
N SER A 150 -10.82 8.42 5.02
CA SER A 150 -12.25 8.66 5.18
C SER A 150 -12.55 10.16 5.33
N PRO A 151 -13.79 10.61 5.09
CA PRO A 151 -14.18 11.99 5.38
C PRO A 151 -13.89 12.40 6.84
N ALA A 152 -14.11 11.50 7.80
CA ALA A 152 -13.81 11.76 9.21
C ALA A 152 -12.31 11.99 9.44
N GLN A 153 -11.45 11.19 8.83
CA GLN A 153 -10.00 11.32 8.94
C GLN A 153 -9.48 12.58 8.24
N ALA A 154 -10.00 12.90 7.05
CA ALA A 154 -9.66 14.12 6.33
C ALA A 154 -10.07 15.37 7.13
N ASN A 155 -11.28 15.39 7.70
CA ASN A 155 -11.77 16.49 8.55
C ASN A 155 -10.96 16.62 9.86
N ALA A 156 -10.44 15.50 10.39
CA ALA A 156 -9.53 15.50 11.53
C ALA A 156 -8.08 15.88 11.17
N GLY A 157 -7.79 16.19 9.91
CA GLY A 157 -6.48 16.64 9.45
C GLY A 157 -5.44 15.51 9.34
N PHE A 158 -5.86 14.26 9.17
CA PHE A 158 -4.91 13.15 9.02
C PHE A 158 -4.12 13.31 7.71
N PRO A 159 -2.77 13.18 7.73
CA PRO A 159 -1.98 13.31 6.51
C PRO A 159 -2.11 12.09 5.60
N GLN A 160 -2.14 10.90 6.20
CA GLN A 160 -2.30 9.59 5.56
C GLN A 160 -2.43 8.52 6.65
N ARG A 161 -2.97 7.35 6.31
CA ARG A 161 -2.84 6.14 7.14
C ARG A 161 -1.44 5.54 6.98
N VAL A 162 -0.87 4.95 8.04
CA VAL A 162 0.56 4.57 8.09
C VAL A 162 0.89 3.15 7.65
N ARG A 163 -0.10 2.28 7.43
CA ARG A 163 0.09 0.89 7.00
C ARG A 163 -0.87 0.51 5.88
N SER A 164 -0.42 -0.34 4.97
CA SER A 164 -1.28 -1.05 4.01
C SER A 164 -0.88 -2.50 3.82
N LEU A 165 0.14 -2.98 4.55
CA LEU A 165 0.63 -4.34 4.48
C LEU A 165 0.05 -5.17 5.62
N SER A 166 -0.25 -6.42 5.30
CA SER A 166 -0.62 -7.46 6.26
C SER A 166 0.27 -8.68 6.06
N MET A 167 0.52 -9.41 7.14
CA MET A 167 1.32 -10.62 7.16
C MET A 167 0.41 -11.85 7.06
N ASN A 168 0.92 -12.89 6.41
CA ASN A 168 0.24 -14.16 6.26
C ASN A 168 -0.10 -14.77 7.61
N SER A 169 -1.39 -15.12 7.78
CA SER A 169 -1.94 -15.70 9.00
C SER A 169 -1.31 -17.02 9.41
N ILE A 170 -0.58 -17.72 8.54
CA ILE A 170 0.15 -18.94 8.94
C ILE A 170 1.43 -18.66 9.76
N PHE A 171 1.87 -17.41 9.89
CA PHE A 171 3.06 -17.04 10.67
C PHE A 171 2.71 -16.43 12.03
N GLY A 172 3.49 -16.82 13.05
CA GLY A 172 3.47 -16.19 14.37
C GLY A 172 2.28 -16.61 15.21
N ARG A 173 2.17 -16.08 16.42
CA ARG A 173 0.98 -16.30 17.26
C ARG A 173 -0.11 -15.28 16.92
N PHE A 174 -1.37 -15.71 17.01
CA PHE A 174 -2.54 -14.82 16.86
C PHE A 174 -2.83 -14.01 18.14
N ARG A 175 -2.45 -14.54 19.31
CA ARG A 175 -2.65 -13.85 20.59
C ARG A 175 -1.58 -14.20 21.61
N SER A 176 -1.33 -13.29 22.56
CA SER A 176 -0.33 -13.49 23.61
C SER A 176 -0.84 -14.39 24.74
N ILE A 177 -2.13 -14.25 25.11
CA ILE A 177 -2.74 -14.79 26.33
C ILE A 177 -4.21 -15.12 25.99
N PRO A 178 -4.63 -16.40 25.76
CA PRO A 178 -4.80 -17.44 26.80
C PRO A 178 -4.39 -18.87 26.37
N ALA A 179 -4.59 -19.85 27.28
CA ALA A 179 -4.28 -21.29 27.15
C ALA A 179 -4.99 -22.02 25.99
N ASP A 180 -5.94 -21.37 25.32
CA ASP A 180 -6.73 -21.91 24.21
C ASP A 180 -6.28 -21.37 22.84
N ASP A 181 -5.19 -20.60 22.76
CA ASP A 181 -4.60 -20.18 21.49
C ASP A 181 -4.06 -21.40 20.70
N PRO A 182 -4.73 -21.83 19.60
CA PRO A 182 -4.28 -22.99 18.84
C PRO A 182 -2.90 -22.74 18.19
N THR A 183 -2.54 -21.47 17.93
CA THR A 183 -1.28 -21.10 17.28
C THR A 183 -0.07 -21.39 18.16
N ALA A 184 -0.21 -21.31 19.49
CA ALA A 184 0.83 -21.73 20.42
C ALA A 184 1.18 -23.22 20.30
N GLY A 185 0.20 -24.04 19.89
CA GLY A 185 0.38 -25.46 19.61
C GLY A 185 0.71 -25.76 18.14
N GLY A 186 1.04 -24.76 17.32
CA GLY A 186 1.35 -24.97 15.90
C GLY A 186 0.13 -25.24 15.01
N ARG A 187 -1.08 -24.96 15.47
CA ARG A 187 -2.32 -25.07 14.67
C ARG A 187 -2.79 -23.70 14.25
N ASN A 188 -3.14 -23.52 12.98
CA ASN A 188 -3.61 -22.24 12.49
C ASN A 188 -4.89 -21.79 13.22
N TRP A 189 -5.00 -20.49 13.49
CA TRP A 189 -6.08 -19.93 14.29
C TRP A 189 -7.48 -20.18 13.71
N GLY A 190 -7.67 -19.83 12.43
CA GLY A 190 -8.97 -19.97 11.75
C GLY A 190 -9.21 -21.38 11.19
N PHE A 191 -8.15 -22.07 10.81
CA PHE A 191 -8.22 -23.37 10.13
C PHE A 191 -7.27 -24.38 10.79
N GLN A 192 -7.63 -24.85 11.98
CA GLN A 192 -6.79 -25.69 12.84
C GLN A 192 -6.35 -27.03 12.22
N GLN A 193 -6.91 -27.42 11.07
CA GLN A 193 -6.38 -28.53 10.26
C GLN A 193 -5.03 -28.21 9.62
N TYR A 194 -4.62 -26.95 9.54
CA TYR A 194 -3.34 -26.53 8.97
C TYR A 194 -2.33 -26.09 10.02
N MET A 195 -1.05 -26.20 9.67
CA MET A 195 0.08 -25.77 10.48
C MET A 195 0.11 -24.25 10.67
N GLN A 196 0.53 -23.83 11.85
CA GLN A 196 1.04 -22.50 12.15
C GLN A 196 2.57 -22.58 12.26
N TYR A 197 3.27 -21.72 11.52
CA TYR A 197 4.73 -21.61 11.60
C TYR A 197 5.11 -20.60 12.68
N LEU A 198 5.73 -21.12 13.74
CA LEU A 198 6.30 -20.34 14.84
C LEU A 198 7.80 -20.10 14.66
N LYS A 199 8.45 -20.84 13.75
CA LYS A 199 9.85 -20.65 13.37
C LYS A 199 10.02 -20.57 11.85
N GLN A 200 10.97 -19.76 11.38
CA GLN A 200 11.24 -19.63 9.94
C GLN A 200 11.67 -20.97 9.30
N THR A 201 12.37 -21.81 10.07
CA THR A 201 12.81 -23.15 9.64
C THR A 201 11.67 -24.16 9.46
N GLN A 202 10.45 -23.85 9.90
CA GLN A 202 9.28 -24.70 9.71
C GLN A 202 8.66 -24.55 8.31
N VAL A 203 9.04 -23.50 7.55
CA VAL A 203 8.45 -23.21 6.25
C VAL A 203 9.00 -24.19 5.19
N PRO A 204 8.17 -25.08 4.61
CA PRO A 204 8.69 -26.14 3.73
C PRO A 204 9.16 -25.63 2.37
N LYS A 205 8.48 -24.63 1.81
CA LYS A 205 8.80 -24.03 0.51
C LYS A 205 8.85 -22.50 0.63
N PRO A 206 9.94 -21.92 1.20
CA PRO A 206 10.01 -20.48 1.47
C PRO A 206 9.76 -19.61 0.23
N ALA A 207 10.31 -20.00 -0.93
CA ALA A 207 10.12 -19.32 -2.21
C ALA A 207 8.69 -19.44 -2.79
N LYS A 208 7.82 -20.25 -2.19
CA LYS A 208 6.41 -20.37 -2.58
C LYS A 208 5.46 -19.88 -1.50
N THR A 209 5.95 -19.59 -0.30
CA THR A 209 5.12 -19.10 0.80
C THR A 209 5.18 -17.59 0.89
N TRP A 210 4.07 -16.92 0.55
CA TRP A 210 4.00 -15.48 0.70
C TRP A 210 4.02 -15.07 2.17
N LEU A 211 4.69 -13.96 2.47
CA LEU A 211 4.92 -13.45 3.82
C LEU A 211 4.11 -12.17 4.07
N PHE A 212 4.36 -11.11 3.30
CA PHE A 212 3.57 -9.87 3.36
C PHE A 212 2.84 -9.64 2.04
N LEU A 213 1.67 -9.01 2.13
CA LEU A 213 0.94 -8.53 0.96
C LEU A 213 0.32 -7.17 1.20
N ASP A 214 -0.04 -6.48 0.11
CA ASP A 214 -0.86 -5.28 0.16
C ASP A 214 -2.32 -5.64 0.40
N GLU A 215 -2.90 -5.16 1.50
CA GLU A 215 -4.31 -5.38 1.81
C GLU A 215 -5.17 -4.20 1.34
N HIS A 216 -6.39 -4.52 0.90
CA HIS A 216 -7.37 -3.55 0.47
C HIS A 216 -7.72 -2.59 1.62
N PRO A 217 -7.85 -1.28 1.36
CA PRO A 217 -7.98 -0.28 2.42
C PRO A 217 -9.27 -0.38 3.24
N ASP A 218 -10.33 -0.98 2.68
CA ASP A 218 -11.58 -1.30 3.40
C ASP A 218 -11.58 -2.67 4.10
N SER A 219 -10.56 -3.49 3.86
CA SER A 219 -10.40 -4.81 4.48
C SER A 219 -9.49 -4.72 5.70
N ILE A 220 -8.37 -3.99 5.54
CA ILE A 220 -7.31 -3.91 6.54
C ILE A 220 -7.82 -3.41 7.89
N ASN A 221 -7.62 -4.23 8.91
CA ASN A 221 -7.99 -3.95 10.29
C ASN A 221 -6.81 -4.23 11.22
N ASP A 222 -6.33 -5.45 11.36
CA ASP A 222 -5.08 -5.81 12.01
C ASP A 222 -4.02 -6.17 10.95
N GLY A 223 -2.96 -6.89 11.34
CA GLY A 223 -1.91 -7.35 10.44
C GLY A 223 -2.09 -8.80 9.97
N TYR A 224 -3.21 -9.44 10.29
CA TYR A 224 -3.42 -10.88 10.20
C TYR A 224 -4.30 -11.26 9.00
N PHE A 225 -3.69 -11.39 7.83
CA PHE A 225 -4.44 -11.66 6.60
C PHE A 225 -4.78 -13.15 6.47
N ILE A 226 -6.08 -13.45 6.43
CA ILE A 226 -6.63 -14.80 6.42
C ILE A 226 -7.84 -14.91 5.47
N ASN A 227 -7.95 -16.05 4.80
CA ASN A 227 -9.12 -16.38 3.99
C ASN A 227 -9.46 -17.86 4.14
N ASN A 228 -10.75 -18.16 4.26
CA ASN A 228 -11.28 -19.52 4.23
C ASN A 228 -10.97 -20.18 2.88
N PRO A 229 -10.21 -21.29 2.84
CA PRO A 229 -9.88 -21.94 1.58
C PRO A 229 -11.08 -22.46 0.80
N GLY A 230 -12.22 -22.68 1.46
CA GLY A 230 -13.49 -23.03 0.83
C GLY A 230 -14.39 -21.84 0.49
N ALA A 231 -13.92 -20.60 0.66
CA ALA A 231 -14.73 -19.41 0.42
C ALA A 231 -15.09 -19.23 -1.06
N SER A 232 -16.25 -18.63 -1.31
CA SER A 232 -16.72 -18.24 -2.64
C SER A 232 -16.48 -16.75 -2.93
N ASN A 233 -15.86 -16.01 -2.02
CA ASN A 233 -15.44 -14.61 -2.16
C ASN A 233 -14.24 -14.34 -1.24
N TRP A 234 -13.51 -13.26 -1.50
CA TRP A 234 -12.49 -12.77 -0.57
C TRP A 234 -13.15 -12.31 0.73
N GLN A 235 -12.58 -12.72 1.86
CA GLN A 235 -12.95 -12.27 3.20
C GLN A 235 -12.02 -11.11 3.58
N ASP A 236 -10.74 -11.41 3.79
CA ASP A 236 -9.69 -10.40 3.72
C ASP A 236 -9.32 -10.20 2.26
N VAL A 237 -9.38 -8.97 1.80
CA VAL A 237 -9.30 -8.66 0.37
C VAL A 237 -7.91 -8.16 0.04
N PRO A 238 -7.16 -8.83 -0.87
CA PRO A 238 -5.88 -8.28 -1.31
C PRO A 238 -6.14 -6.98 -2.08
N ALA A 239 -5.23 -6.04 -1.97
CA ALA A 239 -5.34 -4.79 -2.70
C ALA A 239 -5.33 -5.04 -4.21
N SER A 240 -5.92 -4.10 -4.94
CA SER A 240 -5.86 -4.07 -6.41
C SER A 240 -5.16 -2.80 -6.91
N TYR A 241 -4.10 -2.42 -6.20
CA TYR A 241 -3.17 -1.35 -6.56
C TYR A 241 -2.46 -1.64 -7.89
N HIS A 242 -1.50 -0.80 -8.29
CA HIS A 242 -0.62 -1.11 -9.42
C HIS A 242 -1.35 -1.60 -10.69
N CYS A 243 -2.47 -0.95 -11.02
CA CYS A 243 -3.33 -1.26 -12.17
C CYS A 243 -4.05 -2.61 -12.07
N GLY A 244 -4.57 -2.93 -10.88
CA GLY A 244 -5.32 -4.16 -10.63
C GLY A 244 -4.41 -5.33 -10.27
N ALA A 245 -3.40 -5.08 -9.45
CA ALA A 245 -2.40 -6.01 -8.98
C ALA A 245 -2.17 -5.85 -7.47
N CYS A 246 -1.47 -6.81 -6.87
CA CYS A 246 -1.06 -6.79 -5.46
C CYS A 246 0.43 -7.15 -5.35
N GLY A 247 1.16 -6.47 -4.47
CA GLY A 247 2.51 -6.88 -4.09
C GLY A 247 2.48 -8.01 -3.09
N PHE A 248 3.33 -9.01 -3.30
CA PHE A 248 3.59 -10.09 -2.36
C PHE A 248 5.10 -10.17 -2.11
N SER A 249 5.52 -10.31 -0.86
CA SER A 249 6.83 -10.87 -0.54
C SER A 249 6.73 -12.32 -0.14
N PHE A 250 7.86 -13.03 -0.15
CA PHE A 250 7.95 -14.45 0.14
C PHE A 250 8.95 -14.72 1.25
N ALA A 251 8.78 -15.86 1.92
CA ALA A 251 9.57 -16.26 3.07
C ALA A 251 11.05 -16.57 2.75
N ASP A 252 11.48 -16.54 1.49
CA ASP A 252 12.89 -16.61 1.08
C ASP A 252 13.54 -15.24 0.83
N GLY A 253 12.78 -14.14 0.96
CA GLY A 253 13.27 -12.77 0.74
C GLY A 253 12.91 -12.13 -0.60
N HIS A 254 12.36 -12.86 -1.57
CA HIS A 254 11.96 -12.23 -2.83
C HIS A 254 10.58 -11.54 -2.73
N SER A 255 10.22 -10.78 -3.77
CA SER A 255 8.89 -10.17 -3.88
C SER A 255 8.46 -10.10 -5.34
N GLU A 256 7.16 -10.26 -5.57
CA GLU A 256 6.55 -10.26 -6.90
C GLU A 256 5.23 -9.47 -6.92
N ILE A 257 4.83 -9.03 -8.11
CA ILE A 257 3.52 -8.38 -8.34
C ILE A 257 2.59 -9.39 -8.99
N LYS A 258 1.47 -9.69 -8.32
CA LYS A 258 0.39 -10.50 -8.86
C LYS A 258 -0.64 -9.62 -9.54
N MET A 259 -0.73 -9.68 -10.87
CA MET A 259 -1.83 -9.07 -11.61
C MET A 259 -3.12 -9.88 -11.44
N TRP A 260 -4.18 -9.25 -10.93
CA TRP A 260 -5.51 -9.85 -10.85
C TRP A 260 -6.15 -9.94 -12.23
N LYS A 261 -6.72 -11.08 -12.54
CA LYS A 261 -7.41 -11.34 -13.81
C LYS A 261 -8.89 -11.04 -13.69
N SER A 262 -9.47 -11.36 -12.53
CA SER A 262 -10.89 -11.15 -12.28
C SER A 262 -11.24 -9.74 -11.83
N ARG A 263 -12.45 -9.31 -12.20
CA ARG A 263 -13.09 -8.14 -11.58
C ARG A 263 -13.49 -8.41 -10.12
N THR A 264 -13.77 -9.67 -9.77
CA THR A 264 -14.10 -10.10 -8.40
C THR A 264 -12.85 -10.30 -7.53
N SER A 265 -11.69 -9.81 -7.99
CA SER A 265 -10.46 -9.62 -7.20
C SER A 265 -9.94 -8.18 -7.30
N LYS A 266 -10.73 -7.27 -7.87
CA LYS A 266 -10.42 -5.84 -8.02
C LYS A 266 -11.51 -5.00 -7.37
N TYR A 267 -11.51 -5.01 -6.04
CA TYR A 267 -12.56 -4.36 -5.25
C TYR A 267 -12.44 -2.83 -5.36
N PRO A 268 -13.56 -2.11 -5.49
CA PRO A 268 -13.56 -0.66 -5.38
C PRO A 268 -13.44 -0.23 -3.91
N VAL A 269 -12.73 0.87 -3.68
CA VAL A 269 -12.62 1.49 -2.35
C VAL A 269 -13.87 2.32 -2.03
N ARG A 270 -14.50 2.06 -0.88
CA ARG A 270 -15.76 2.67 -0.43
C ARG A 270 -15.64 3.49 0.85
N LEU A 271 -14.53 3.37 1.59
CA LEU A 271 -14.25 4.10 2.83
C LEU A 271 -15.25 3.80 3.97
N SER A 272 -16.01 2.71 3.86
CA SER A 272 -17.08 2.33 4.79
C SER A 272 -17.21 0.81 4.99
N GLY A 273 -16.34 0.02 4.35
CA GLY A 273 -16.32 -1.43 4.42
C GLY A 273 -16.50 -2.11 3.05
N LEU A 274 -16.34 -3.43 3.07
CA LEU A 274 -16.31 -4.27 1.86
C LEU A 274 -17.70 -4.50 1.26
N ILE A 275 -17.73 -4.75 -0.05
CA ILE A 275 -18.85 -5.41 -0.72
C ILE A 275 -18.54 -6.89 -0.87
N ASN A 276 -19.55 -7.75 -0.78
CA ASN A 276 -19.34 -9.15 -1.12
C ASN A 276 -19.33 -9.32 -2.66
N MET A 277 -18.23 -9.83 -3.22
CA MET A 277 -18.11 -10.16 -4.65
C MET A 277 -17.83 -11.65 -4.81
N THR A 278 -18.87 -12.44 -5.05
CA THR A 278 -18.74 -13.87 -5.37
C THR A 278 -17.82 -14.08 -6.56
N PHE A 279 -16.90 -15.03 -6.46
CA PHE A 279 -15.92 -15.34 -7.48
C PHE A 279 -16.55 -15.76 -8.80
N ASP A 280 -16.18 -15.05 -9.86
CA ASP A 280 -16.30 -15.58 -11.21
C ASP A 280 -15.21 -16.64 -11.48
N ALA A 281 -15.20 -17.22 -12.70
CA ALA A 281 -14.22 -18.25 -13.05
C ALA A 281 -12.76 -17.76 -12.93
N ALA A 282 -12.49 -16.51 -13.32
CA ALA A 282 -11.16 -15.92 -13.17
C ALA A 282 -10.84 -15.65 -11.69
N GLY A 283 -11.85 -15.30 -10.88
CA GLY A 283 -11.70 -15.03 -9.45
C GLY A 283 -11.33 -16.30 -8.70
N ARG A 284 -11.92 -17.44 -9.06
CA ARG A 284 -11.51 -18.75 -8.54
C ARG A 284 -10.05 -19.08 -8.88
N ASN A 285 -9.58 -18.72 -10.08
CA ASN A 285 -8.18 -18.92 -10.46
C ASN A 285 -7.23 -18.00 -9.71
N ASP A 286 -7.62 -16.73 -9.51
CA ASP A 286 -6.85 -15.77 -8.70
C ASP A 286 -6.77 -16.22 -7.23
N PHE A 287 -7.87 -16.74 -6.67
CA PHE A 287 -7.93 -17.30 -5.32
C PHE A 287 -7.12 -18.61 -5.19
N ALA A 288 -7.19 -19.49 -6.18
CA ALA A 288 -6.38 -20.72 -6.21
C ALA A 288 -4.88 -20.40 -6.24
N TRP A 289 -4.45 -19.39 -7.02
CA TRP A 289 -3.06 -18.92 -7.04
C TRP A 289 -2.59 -18.45 -5.65
N TYR A 290 -3.47 -17.76 -4.92
CA TYR A 290 -3.22 -17.33 -3.55
C TYR A 290 -3.07 -18.54 -2.62
N LEU A 291 -4.02 -19.49 -2.64
CA LEU A 291 -3.97 -20.69 -1.80
C LEU A 291 -2.72 -21.55 -2.05
N GLU A 292 -2.33 -21.69 -3.32
CA GLU A 292 -1.10 -22.40 -3.73
C GLU A 292 0.17 -21.78 -3.10
N ARG A 293 0.10 -20.51 -2.69
CA ARG A 293 1.22 -19.76 -2.10
C ARG A 293 1.03 -19.40 -0.63
N THR A 294 -0.13 -19.69 -0.04
CA THR A 294 -0.37 -19.41 1.38
C THR A 294 0.49 -20.26 2.28
N GLY A 295 0.90 -21.46 1.84
CA GLY A 295 1.76 -22.34 2.64
C GLY A 295 1.01 -23.31 3.54
N TYR A 296 -0.24 -23.64 3.21
CA TYR A 296 -1.04 -24.57 3.98
C TYR A 296 -0.47 -26.00 3.90
N VAL A 297 -0.20 -26.54 5.09
CA VAL A 297 0.24 -27.92 5.31
C VAL A 297 -0.63 -28.51 6.40
N GLU A 298 -1.18 -29.70 6.18
CA GLU A 298 -2.03 -30.40 7.14
C GLU A 298 -1.29 -30.68 8.45
N TYR A 299 -1.80 -30.15 9.57
CA TYR A 299 -1.20 -30.24 10.90
C TYR A 299 -0.96 -31.69 11.34
N ARG A 300 -1.91 -32.60 11.05
CA ARG A 300 -1.82 -33.99 11.48
C ARG A 300 -0.91 -34.86 10.60
N THR A 301 -0.77 -34.52 9.32
CA THR A 301 -0.13 -35.42 8.35
C THR A 301 1.14 -34.85 7.73
N GLY A 302 1.40 -33.55 7.88
CA GLY A 302 2.51 -32.86 7.23
C GLY A 302 2.35 -32.75 5.70
N LYS A 303 1.20 -33.11 5.14
CA LYS A 303 0.96 -33.08 3.70
C LYS A 303 0.61 -31.66 3.22
N PRO A 304 1.22 -31.17 2.14
CA PRO A 304 0.81 -29.90 1.51
C PRO A 304 -0.64 -29.95 1.03
N ALA A 305 -1.35 -28.82 1.12
CA ALA A 305 -2.70 -28.64 0.60
C ALA A 305 -2.72 -27.65 -0.58
N PHE A 306 -3.80 -27.63 -1.37
CA PHE A 306 -4.02 -26.64 -2.45
C PHE A 306 -2.91 -26.54 -3.50
N ASN A 307 -2.28 -27.66 -3.84
CA ASN A 307 -1.13 -27.73 -4.75
C ASN A 307 0.11 -26.94 -4.26
N TYR A 308 0.21 -26.67 -2.95
CA TYR A 308 1.39 -26.06 -2.33
C TYR A 308 2.66 -26.88 -2.59
#